data_AF-A0A524NDC8-F1
#
_entry.id   AF-A0A524NDC8-F1
#
_cell.length_a   1.000
_cell.length_b   1.000
_cell.length_c   1.000
_cell.angle_alpha   90.00
_cell.angle_beta   90.00
_cell.angle_gamma   90.00
#
_symmetry.space_group_name_H-M   'P 1'
#
loop_
_entity.id
_entity.type
_entity.pdbx_description
1 polymer ?
#
loop_
_entity_poly.entity_id
_entity_poly.type
_entity_poly.pdbx_seq_one_letter_code
_entity_poly.pdbx_strand_id
1 'polypeptide(L)'
;MIGGILAGSPPGRSDSPADIAKYYTDHDSGLQVGAFLGALGVIGLVWWFGTLWRSMADAEGGTPRVSIIALIGFILTGVAAMAAFTIDAGTAAAIDVAGEGSKIFFQISNIAFGFWAIGAVILTVAVGSLILRTGFLPKWVGYLSYAVAVLSLVGSIGIATDASFFSAFTFFSAAAWGVWIVVIAILNYRKTTVA
;
A
#
# COMPACT_ATOMS: atom_id res chain seq x y z
N MET A 1 2.80 6.65 3.14
CA MET A 1 3.95 6.63 4.08
C MET A 1 3.95 7.85 4.98
N ILE A 2 3.92 9.08 4.43
CA ILE A 2 3.93 10.32 5.25
C ILE A 2 2.78 10.35 6.28
N GLY A 3 1.56 10.00 5.87
CA GLY A 3 0.42 9.98 6.79
C GLY A 3 0.55 8.99 7.95
N GLY A 4 1.21 7.85 7.74
CA GLY A 4 1.45 6.86 8.80
C GLY A 4 2.58 7.28 9.76
N ILE A 5 3.53 8.10 9.30
CA ILE A 5 4.60 8.64 10.16
C ILE A 5 4.02 9.68 11.14
N LEU A 6 3.06 10.48 10.68
CA LEU A 6 2.38 11.48 11.52
C LEU A 6 1.49 10.86 12.60
N ALA A 7 1.08 9.60 12.42
CA ALA A 7 0.23 8.87 13.36
C ALA A 7 0.98 8.31 14.59
N GLY A 8 2.31 8.40 14.64
CA GLY A 8 3.11 7.85 15.75
C GLY A 8 3.36 6.34 15.63
N SER A 9 3.88 5.73 16.69
CA SER A 9 4.10 4.27 16.75
C SER A 9 2.80 3.59 17.20
N PRO A 10 2.11 2.84 16.33
CA PRO A 10 0.87 2.20 16.70
C PRO A 10 1.10 1.10 17.76
N PRO A 11 0.13 0.87 18.66
CA PRO A 11 0.17 -0.22 19.63
C PRO A 11 0.19 -1.59 18.93
N GLY A 12 0.65 -2.61 19.65
CA GLY A 12 0.54 -3.99 19.21
C GLY A 12 -0.93 -4.47 19.18
N ARG A 13 -1.25 -5.41 18.31
CA ARG A 13 -2.61 -5.99 18.25
C ARG A 13 -3.04 -6.67 19.55
N SER A 14 -2.09 -7.18 20.32
CA SER A 14 -2.32 -7.82 21.61
C SER A 14 -2.48 -6.83 22.78
N ASP A 15 -2.24 -5.54 22.56
CA ASP A 15 -2.23 -4.55 23.64
C ASP A 15 -3.62 -4.36 24.24
N SER A 16 -3.65 -3.77 25.44
CA SER A 16 -4.90 -3.66 26.19
C SER A 16 -5.88 -2.71 25.48
N PRO A 17 -7.20 -2.89 25.64
CA PRO A 17 -8.18 -1.95 25.10
C PRO A 17 -7.93 -0.50 25.53
N ALA A 18 -7.47 -0.29 26.76
CA ALA A 18 -7.12 1.02 27.29
C ALA A 18 -5.93 1.66 26.57
N ASP A 19 -4.89 0.88 26.23
CA ASP A 19 -3.73 1.39 25.50
C ASP A 19 -4.10 1.80 24.07
N ILE A 20 -4.97 1.02 23.40
CA ILE A 20 -5.46 1.34 22.06
C ILE A 20 -6.34 2.58 22.08
N ALA A 21 -7.25 2.70 23.05
CA ALA A 21 -8.09 3.89 23.22
C ALA A 21 -7.21 5.14 23.43
N LYS A 22 -6.21 5.02 24.32
CA LYS A 22 -5.23 6.09 24.56
C LYS A 22 -4.47 6.47 23.30
N TYR A 23 -4.03 5.52 22.48
CA TYR A 23 -3.35 5.82 21.23
C TYR A 23 -4.20 6.71 20.31
N TYR A 24 -5.48 6.38 20.14
CA TYR A 24 -6.40 7.19 19.33
C TYR A 24 -6.65 8.57 19.94
N THR A 25 -6.72 8.70 21.27
CA THR A 25 -6.83 10.00 21.95
C THR A 25 -5.58 10.85 21.77
N ASP A 26 -4.39 10.25 21.89
CA ASP A 26 -3.11 10.98 21.84
C ASP A 26 -2.71 11.37 20.41
N HIS A 27 -3.24 10.68 19.38
CA HIS A 27 -2.84 10.83 17.97
C HIS A 27 -3.98 11.15 17.01
N ASP A 28 -5.11 11.66 17.52
CA ASP A 28 -6.34 11.92 16.74
C ASP A 28 -6.09 12.78 15.48
N SER A 29 -5.42 13.89 15.66
CA SER A 29 -5.08 14.88 14.65
C SER A 29 -4.06 14.34 13.65
N GLY A 30 -3.08 13.58 14.13
CA GLY A 30 -2.08 12.90 13.29
C GLY A 30 -2.73 11.88 12.35
N LEU A 31 -3.69 11.10 12.86
CA LEU A 31 -4.45 10.13 12.07
C LEU A 31 -5.34 10.80 11.03
N GLN A 32 -6.03 11.89 11.38
CA GLN A 32 -6.89 12.64 10.46
C GLN A 32 -6.09 13.33 9.35
N VAL A 33 -5.02 14.05 9.71
CA VAL A 33 -4.11 14.68 8.74
C VAL A 33 -3.46 13.61 7.86
N GLY A 34 -3.06 12.49 8.45
CA GLY A 34 -2.48 11.37 7.72
C GLY A 34 -3.44 10.77 6.69
N ALA A 35 -4.72 10.59 7.05
CA ALA A 35 -5.75 10.13 6.13
C ALA A 35 -6.00 11.13 4.99
N PHE A 36 -6.05 12.43 5.30
CA PHE A 36 -6.19 13.49 4.29
C PHE A 36 -5.02 13.51 3.29
N LEU A 37 -3.78 13.47 3.79
CA LEU A 37 -2.59 13.38 2.94
C LEU A 37 -2.56 12.08 2.14
N GLY A 38 -3.04 10.98 2.71
CA GLY A 38 -3.25 9.71 2.02
C GLY A 38 -4.17 9.87 0.82
N ALA A 39 -5.32 10.52 0.99
CA ALA A 39 -6.28 10.78 -0.07
C ALA A 39 -5.70 11.66 -1.19
N LEU A 40 -4.92 12.69 -0.86
CA LEU A 40 -4.19 13.48 -1.86
C LEU A 40 -3.16 12.64 -2.61
N GLY A 41 -2.47 11.74 -1.92
CA GLY A 41 -1.54 10.79 -2.51
C GLY A 41 -2.19 9.88 -3.56
N VAL A 42 -3.46 9.48 -3.36
CA VAL A 42 -4.22 8.66 -4.32
C VAL A 42 -4.34 9.35 -5.67
N ILE A 43 -4.52 10.67 -5.71
CA ILE A 43 -4.61 11.43 -6.97
C ILE A 43 -3.31 11.27 -7.78
N GLY A 44 -2.16 11.44 -7.12
CA GLY A 44 -0.85 11.24 -7.73
C GLY A 44 -0.62 9.80 -8.20
N LEU A 45 -1.05 8.82 -7.40
CA LEU A 45 -0.94 7.40 -7.74
C LEU A 45 -1.80 7.01 -8.94
N VAL A 46 -3.02 7.55 -9.05
CA VAL A 46 -3.90 7.31 -10.21
C VAL A 46 -3.26 7.87 -11.47
N TRP A 47 -2.72 9.09 -11.41
CA TRP A 47 -2.02 9.68 -12.55
C TRP A 47 -0.79 8.88 -12.95
N TRP A 48 0.05 8.52 -11.97
CA TRP A 48 1.22 7.66 -12.17
C TRP A 48 0.84 6.33 -12.81
N PHE A 49 -0.17 5.64 -12.29
CA PHE A 49 -0.60 4.35 -12.82
C PHE A 49 -1.19 4.49 -14.22
N GLY A 50 -1.92 5.57 -14.52
CA GLY A 50 -2.40 5.85 -15.88
C GLY A 50 -1.26 5.95 -16.90
N THR A 51 -0.15 6.61 -16.55
CA THR A 51 1.03 6.68 -17.42
C THR A 51 1.74 5.32 -17.56
N LEU A 52 1.84 4.55 -16.48
CA LEU A 52 2.42 3.21 -16.50
C LEU A 52 1.59 2.25 -17.35
N TRP A 53 0.27 2.24 -17.14
CA TRP A 53 -0.69 1.44 -17.87
C TRP A 53 -0.55 1.61 -19.37
N ARG A 54 -0.43 2.86 -19.85
CA ARG A 54 -0.26 3.12 -21.29
C ARG A 54 1.00 2.46 -21.84
N SER A 55 2.12 2.61 -21.14
CA SER A 55 3.39 1.97 -21.52
C SER A 55 3.34 0.44 -21.46
N MET A 56 2.58 -0.12 -20.53
CA MET A 56 2.36 -1.57 -20.45
C MET A 56 1.50 -2.06 -21.61
N ALA A 57 0.39 -1.38 -21.90
CA ALA A 57 -0.52 -1.73 -22.99
C ALA A 57 0.17 -1.64 -24.36
N ASP A 58 1.00 -0.61 -24.57
CA ASP A 58 1.81 -0.45 -25.77
C ASP A 58 2.82 -1.61 -25.91
N ALA A 59 3.46 -2.01 -24.81
CA ALA A 59 4.39 -3.15 -24.79
C ALA A 59 3.70 -4.50 -25.04
N GLU A 60 2.40 -4.60 -24.79
CA GLU A 60 1.56 -5.77 -25.08
C GLU A 60 0.98 -5.77 -26.51
N GLY A 61 1.32 -4.80 -27.35
CA GLY A 61 0.90 -4.76 -28.74
C GLY A 61 -0.61 -4.61 -28.94
N GLY A 62 -1.30 -3.94 -28.01
CA GLY A 62 -2.74 -3.64 -28.12
C GLY A 62 -3.67 -4.70 -27.51
N THR A 63 -3.14 -5.77 -26.89
CA THR A 63 -3.93 -6.74 -26.12
C THR A 63 -3.53 -6.71 -24.63
N PRO A 64 -4.06 -5.77 -23.83
CA PRO A 64 -3.50 -5.40 -22.51
C PRO A 64 -3.83 -6.40 -21.39
N ARG A 65 -3.54 -7.70 -21.57
CA ARG A 65 -3.93 -8.75 -20.62
C ARG A 65 -3.21 -8.61 -19.28
N VAL A 66 -1.88 -8.45 -19.29
CA VAL A 66 -1.06 -8.30 -18.09
C VAL A 66 -1.25 -6.92 -17.47
N SER A 67 -1.46 -5.89 -18.30
CA SER A 67 -1.84 -4.56 -17.84
C SER A 67 -3.12 -4.60 -17.02
N ILE A 68 -4.18 -5.27 -17.51
CA ILE A 68 -5.46 -5.45 -16.76
C ILE A 68 -5.21 -6.08 -15.38
N ILE A 69 -4.37 -7.12 -15.31
CA ILE A 69 -4.02 -7.75 -14.03
C ILE A 69 -3.33 -6.74 -13.09
N ALA A 70 -2.41 -5.94 -13.61
CA ALA A 70 -1.75 -4.89 -12.83
C ALA A 70 -2.74 -3.84 -12.32
N LEU A 71 -3.73 -3.42 -13.12
CA LEU A 71 -4.77 -2.48 -12.69
C LEU A 71 -5.65 -3.07 -11.59
N ILE A 72 -6.05 -4.34 -11.71
CA ILE A 72 -6.83 -5.01 -10.67
C ILE A 72 -6.00 -5.05 -9.38
N GLY A 73 -4.72 -5.41 -9.46
CA GLY A 73 -3.81 -5.36 -8.31
C GLY A 73 -3.72 -3.96 -7.69
N PHE A 74 -3.58 -2.92 -8.52
CA PHE A 74 -3.54 -1.52 -8.08
C PHE A 74 -4.83 -1.08 -7.39
N ILE A 75 -6.00 -1.45 -7.93
CA ILE A 75 -7.31 -1.15 -7.33
C ILE A 75 -7.44 -1.86 -5.98
N LEU A 76 -7.16 -3.16 -5.91
CA LEU A 76 -7.23 -3.93 -4.67
C LEU A 76 -6.31 -3.36 -3.60
N THR A 77 -5.09 -2.97 -3.99
CA THR A 77 -4.12 -2.27 -3.13
C THR A 77 -4.74 -0.98 -2.57
N GLY A 78 -5.25 -0.12 -3.45
CA GLY A 78 -5.83 1.17 -3.06
C GLY A 78 -7.04 1.04 -2.16
N VAL A 79 -8.00 0.18 -2.53
CA VAL A 79 -9.24 -0.05 -1.76
C VAL A 79 -8.94 -0.56 -0.35
N ALA A 80 -8.05 -1.54 -0.22
CA ALA A 80 -7.70 -2.11 1.09
C ALA A 80 -7.01 -1.07 2.00
N ALA A 81 -6.06 -0.28 1.46
CA ALA A 81 -5.42 0.79 2.20
C ALA A 81 -6.41 1.91 2.60
N MET A 82 -7.28 2.33 1.67
CA MET A 82 -8.29 3.36 1.95
C MET A 82 -9.30 2.90 3.00
N ALA A 83 -9.72 1.64 2.96
CA ALA A 83 -10.58 1.06 3.98
C ALA A 83 -9.92 1.12 5.37
N ALA A 84 -8.66 0.69 5.47
CA ALA A 84 -7.90 0.76 6.73
C ALA A 84 -7.79 2.19 7.27
N PHE A 85 -7.36 3.14 6.44
CA PHE A 85 -7.23 4.55 6.86
C PHE A 85 -8.57 5.19 7.24
N THR A 86 -9.65 4.82 6.56
CA THR A 86 -11.00 5.32 6.88
C THR A 86 -11.45 4.81 8.24
N ILE A 87 -11.19 3.53 8.54
CA ILE A 87 -11.53 2.95 9.85
C ILE A 87 -10.72 3.62 10.95
N ASP A 88 -9.41 3.79 10.77
CA ASP A 88 -8.54 4.42 11.78
C ASP A 88 -8.91 5.89 12.03
N ALA A 89 -9.06 6.68 10.97
CA ALA A 89 -9.44 8.09 11.10
C ALA A 89 -10.86 8.25 11.65
N GLY A 90 -11.79 7.38 11.26
CA GLY A 90 -13.15 7.35 11.80
C GLY A 90 -13.20 6.97 13.28
N THR A 91 -12.37 6.01 13.70
CA THR A 91 -12.24 5.62 15.10
C THR A 91 -11.65 6.75 15.93
N ALA A 92 -10.62 7.42 15.42
CA ALA A 92 -10.03 8.61 16.06
C ALA A 92 -11.07 9.73 16.23
N ALA A 93 -11.84 10.04 15.19
CA ALA A 93 -12.87 11.08 15.23
C ALA A 93 -14.04 10.75 16.18
N ALA A 94 -14.26 9.47 16.48
CA ALA A 94 -15.33 8.99 17.35
C ALA A 94 -14.80 8.46 18.70
N ILE A 95 -13.56 8.79 19.10
CA ILE A 95 -12.90 8.15 20.24
C ILE A 95 -13.64 8.38 21.56
N ASP A 96 -14.26 9.55 21.74
CA ASP A 96 -15.07 9.88 22.93
C ASP A 96 -16.29 8.96 23.11
N VAL A 97 -16.81 8.42 22.00
CA VAL A 97 -17.94 7.48 21.99
C VAL A 97 -17.45 6.04 22.01
N ALA A 98 -16.39 5.74 21.26
CA ALA A 98 -15.87 4.38 21.10
C ALA A 98 -15.14 3.89 22.36
N GLY A 99 -14.39 4.76 23.06
CA GLY A 99 -13.60 4.40 24.23
C GLY A 99 -12.75 3.15 24.02
N GLU A 100 -12.80 2.21 24.96
CA GLU A 100 -12.14 0.89 24.86
C GLU A 100 -12.69 0.01 23.72
N GLY A 101 -13.92 0.28 23.25
CA GLY A 101 -14.50 -0.37 22.07
C GLY A 101 -13.70 -0.10 20.78
N SER A 102 -12.83 0.92 20.77
CA SER A 102 -11.89 1.21 19.66
C SER A 102 -11.00 0.01 19.29
N LYS A 103 -10.74 -0.92 20.23
CA LYS A 103 -9.93 -2.13 19.97
C LYS A 103 -10.45 -2.95 18.79
N ILE A 104 -11.77 -3.12 18.64
CA ILE A 104 -12.30 -3.93 17.53
C ILE A 104 -12.03 -3.25 16.18
N PHE A 105 -12.16 -1.93 16.12
CA PHE A 105 -11.91 -1.16 14.90
C PHE A 105 -10.43 -1.16 14.53
N PHE A 106 -9.53 -1.07 15.53
CA PHE A 106 -8.10 -1.23 15.32
C PHE A 106 -7.74 -2.61 14.72
N GLN A 107 -8.38 -3.69 15.17
CA GLN A 107 -8.14 -5.01 14.58
C GLN A 107 -8.63 -5.08 13.13
N ILE A 108 -9.82 -4.53 12.85
CA ILE A 108 -10.39 -4.51 11.50
C ILE A 108 -9.51 -3.66 10.57
N SER A 109 -9.01 -2.49 11.01
CA SER A 109 -8.13 -1.66 10.20
C SER A 109 -6.81 -2.37 9.89
N ASN A 110 -6.21 -3.06 10.87
CA ASN A 110 -5.01 -3.87 10.68
C ASN A 110 -5.22 -5.02 9.67
N ILE A 111 -6.35 -5.73 9.76
CA ILE A 111 -6.69 -6.81 8.83
C ILE A 111 -6.91 -6.24 7.42
N ALA A 112 -7.68 -5.16 7.30
CA ALA A 112 -7.90 -4.46 6.03
C ALA A 112 -6.57 -4.01 5.40
N PHE A 113 -5.65 -3.46 6.20
CA PHE A 113 -4.33 -3.08 5.74
C PHE A 113 -3.48 -4.29 5.34
N GLY A 114 -3.66 -5.45 5.97
CA GLY A 114 -3.01 -6.67 5.52
C GLY A 114 -3.41 -7.05 4.08
N PHE A 115 -4.67 -6.87 3.69
CA PHE A 115 -5.14 -7.14 2.32
C PHE A 115 -4.52 -6.21 1.26
N TRP A 116 -4.01 -5.02 1.64
CA TRP A 116 -3.24 -4.15 0.73
C TRP A 116 -2.04 -4.89 0.15
N ALA A 117 -1.37 -5.73 0.95
CA ALA A 117 -0.19 -6.47 0.51
C ALA A 117 -0.52 -7.47 -0.61
N ILE A 118 -1.71 -8.07 -0.61
CA ILE A 118 -2.14 -9.00 -1.65
C ILE A 118 -2.33 -8.28 -2.99
N GLY A 119 -2.97 -7.11 -2.98
CA GLY A 119 -3.08 -6.26 -4.16
C GLY A 119 -1.69 -5.85 -4.68
N ALA A 120 -0.78 -5.49 -3.76
CA ALA A 120 0.57 -5.07 -4.11
C ALA A 120 1.37 -6.21 -4.77
N VAL A 121 1.21 -7.46 -4.31
CA VAL A 121 1.78 -8.65 -4.97
C VAL A 121 1.28 -8.78 -6.39
N ILE A 122 -0.04 -8.72 -6.62
CA ILE A 122 -0.63 -8.85 -7.96
C ILE A 122 -0.08 -7.77 -8.90
N LEU A 123 -0.07 -6.53 -8.44
CA LEU A 123 0.43 -5.37 -9.19
C LEU A 123 1.92 -5.56 -9.56
N THR A 124 2.76 -5.82 -8.57
CA THR A 124 4.22 -5.87 -8.76
C THR A 124 4.64 -7.09 -9.58
N VAL A 125 4.02 -8.25 -9.39
CA VAL A 125 4.27 -9.44 -10.23
C VAL A 125 3.85 -9.20 -11.67
N ALA A 126 2.70 -8.58 -11.93
CA ALA A 126 2.24 -8.29 -13.29
C ALA A 126 3.20 -7.33 -14.00
N VAL A 127 3.56 -6.22 -13.34
CA VAL A 127 4.52 -5.25 -13.88
C VAL A 127 5.89 -5.91 -14.10
N GLY A 128 6.43 -6.62 -13.10
CA GLY A 128 7.72 -7.31 -13.20
C GLY A 128 7.76 -8.35 -14.31
N SER A 129 6.70 -9.14 -14.44
CA SER A 129 6.56 -10.13 -15.52
C SER A 129 6.59 -9.48 -16.90
N LEU A 130 5.87 -8.38 -17.08
CA LEU A 130 5.84 -7.69 -18.36
C LEU A 130 7.21 -7.07 -18.68
N ILE A 131 7.88 -6.46 -17.70
CA ILE A 131 9.23 -5.90 -17.87
C ILE A 131 10.22 -6.98 -18.31
N LEU A 132 10.23 -8.15 -17.65
CA LEU A 132 11.15 -9.23 -18.00
C LEU A 132 10.84 -9.86 -19.37
N ARG A 133 9.59 -9.85 -19.80
CA ARG A 133 9.15 -10.42 -21.09
C ARG A 133 9.41 -9.48 -22.27
N THR A 134 9.11 -8.20 -22.13
CA THR A 134 9.12 -7.25 -23.27
C THR A 134 10.29 -6.27 -23.23
N GLY A 135 10.94 -6.11 -22.07
CA GLY A 135 12.05 -5.16 -21.93
C GLY A 135 11.63 -3.70 -22.05
N PHE A 136 10.34 -3.37 -21.89
CA PHE A 136 9.86 -2.00 -22.02
C PHE A 136 10.44 -1.04 -20.96
N LEU A 137 11.02 -1.59 -19.89
CA LEU A 137 11.89 -0.97 -18.88
C LEU A 137 13.13 -1.86 -18.64
N PRO A 138 14.19 -1.36 -17.98
CA PRO A 138 15.37 -2.15 -17.66
C PRO A 138 15.06 -3.41 -16.84
N LYS A 139 15.68 -4.54 -17.17
CA LYS A 139 15.40 -5.86 -16.54
C LYS A 139 15.61 -5.88 -15.02
N TRP A 140 16.55 -5.09 -14.50
CA TRP A 140 16.79 -4.99 -13.05
C TRP A 140 15.54 -4.50 -12.29
N VAL A 141 14.72 -3.65 -12.92
CA VAL A 141 13.44 -3.19 -12.35
C VAL A 141 12.44 -4.34 -12.30
N GLY A 142 12.47 -5.25 -13.28
CA GLY A 142 11.68 -6.47 -13.27
C GLY A 142 11.98 -7.33 -12.04
N TYR A 143 13.26 -7.56 -11.74
CA TYR A 143 13.67 -8.29 -10.53
C TYR A 143 13.33 -7.52 -9.25
N LEU A 144 13.46 -6.19 -9.24
CA LEU A 144 13.03 -5.36 -8.12
C LEU A 144 11.54 -5.53 -7.83
N SER A 145 10.69 -5.56 -8.86
CA SER A 145 9.25 -5.81 -8.69
C SER A 145 8.97 -7.15 -8.00
N TYR A 146 9.71 -8.22 -8.36
CA TYR A 146 9.59 -9.51 -7.68
C TYR A 146 10.09 -9.47 -6.25
N ALA A 147 11.16 -8.73 -5.96
CA ALA A 147 11.64 -8.55 -4.59
C ALA A 147 10.59 -7.87 -3.70
N VAL A 148 9.92 -6.83 -4.22
CA VAL A 148 8.79 -6.19 -3.53
C VAL A 148 7.62 -7.17 -3.37
N ALA A 149 7.28 -7.96 -4.40
CA ALA A 149 6.23 -8.96 -4.31
C ALA A 149 6.50 -10.00 -3.21
N VAL A 150 7.73 -10.50 -3.11
CA VAL A 150 8.10 -11.46 -2.06
C VAL A 150 7.99 -10.83 -0.67
N LEU A 151 8.49 -9.60 -0.50
CA LEU A 151 8.36 -8.87 0.77
C LEU A 151 6.89 -8.64 1.16
N SER A 152 6.04 -8.23 0.20
CA SER A 152 4.61 -8.05 0.42
C SER A 152 3.91 -9.37 0.76
N LEU A 153 4.24 -10.46 0.06
CA LEU A 153 3.66 -11.77 0.33
C LEU A 153 4.01 -12.27 1.73
N VAL A 154 5.26 -12.13 2.15
CA VAL A 154 5.69 -12.48 3.52
C VAL A 154 4.97 -11.61 4.55
N GLY A 155 4.88 -10.29 4.32
CA GLY A 155 4.11 -9.40 5.21
C GLY A 155 2.63 -9.77 5.32
N SER A 156 2.02 -10.24 4.23
CA SER A 156 0.61 -10.64 4.20
C SER A 156 0.28 -11.84 5.11
N ILE A 157 1.27 -12.67 5.44
CA ILE A 157 1.10 -13.77 6.41
C ILE A 157 0.67 -13.22 7.78
N GLY A 158 1.08 -11.99 8.10
CA GLY A 158 0.65 -11.26 9.30
C GLY A 158 -0.86 -11.03 9.41
N ILE A 159 -1.66 -11.32 8.39
CA ILE A 159 -3.13 -11.37 8.49
C ILE A 159 -3.59 -12.56 9.36
N ALA A 160 -2.88 -13.69 9.27
CA ALA A 160 -3.27 -14.96 9.89
C ALA A 160 -2.53 -15.23 11.22
N THR A 161 -1.70 -14.30 11.69
CA THR A 161 -0.88 -14.48 12.90
C THR A 161 -0.65 -13.16 13.63
N ASP A 162 -0.50 -13.23 14.95
CA ASP A 162 -0.17 -12.11 15.83
C ASP A 162 1.34 -11.94 16.05
N ALA A 163 2.17 -12.74 15.38
CA ALA A 163 3.61 -12.63 15.49
C ALA A 163 4.11 -11.27 14.96
N SER A 164 4.65 -10.45 15.87
CA SER A 164 5.19 -9.10 15.59
C SER A 164 6.27 -9.07 14.51
N PHE A 165 6.95 -10.20 14.30
CA PHE A 165 7.88 -10.42 13.19
C PHE A 165 7.26 -10.06 11.83
N PHE A 166 6.02 -10.49 11.54
CA PHE A 166 5.38 -10.24 10.24
C PHE A 166 4.93 -8.78 10.08
N SER A 167 4.61 -8.09 11.16
CA SER A 167 4.27 -6.66 11.14
C SER A 167 5.45 -5.81 10.65
N ALA A 168 6.69 -6.17 11.01
CA ALA A 168 7.88 -5.51 10.50
C ALA A 168 8.02 -5.68 8.97
N PHE A 169 7.73 -6.87 8.44
CA PHE A 169 7.74 -7.11 6.98
C PHE A 169 6.70 -6.27 6.25
N THR A 170 5.52 -6.07 6.82
CA THR A 170 4.50 -5.19 6.23
C THR A 170 5.01 -3.75 6.13
N PHE A 171 5.68 -3.24 7.16
CA PHE A 171 6.30 -1.91 7.13
C PHE A 171 7.41 -1.81 6.06
N PHE A 172 8.36 -2.75 6.05
CA PHE A 172 9.43 -2.77 5.06
C PHE A 172 8.90 -2.96 3.63
N SER A 173 7.85 -3.77 3.45
CA SER A 173 7.14 -3.94 2.19
C SER A 173 6.55 -2.62 1.71
N ALA A 174 5.89 -1.86 2.58
CA ALA A 174 5.32 -0.56 2.22
C ALA A 174 6.42 0.46 1.84
N ALA A 175 7.55 0.46 2.53
CA ALA A 175 8.71 1.28 2.16
C ALA A 175 9.30 0.87 0.80
N ALA A 176 9.51 -0.44 0.59
CA ALA A 176 10.02 -0.98 -0.66
C ALA A 176 9.07 -0.69 -1.84
N TRP A 177 7.75 -0.74 -1.60
CA TRP A 177 6.73 -0.35 -2.57
C TRP A 177 6.81 1.14 -2.92
N GLY A 178 7.01 2.02 -1.93
CA GLY A 178 7.21 3.45 -2.17
C GLY A 178 8.44 3.73 -3.03
N VAL A 179 9.58 3.09 -2.73
CA VAL A 179 10.80 3.20 -3.54
C VAL A 179 10.57 2.68 -4.95
N TRP A 180 9.88 1.55 -5.08
CA TRP A 180 9.55 0.94 -6.38
C TRP A 180 8.68 1.86 -7.26
N ILE A 181 7.68 2.55 -6.69
CA ILE A 181 6.89 3.55 -7.41
C ILE A 181 7.77 4.67 -7.95
N VAL A 182 8.64 5.24 -7.11
CA VAL A 182 9.53 6.34 -7.49
C VAL A 182 10.47 5.91 -8.61
N VAL A 183 11.07 4.72 -8.49
CA VAL A 183 11.93 4.14 -9.54
C VAL A 183 11.18 4.04 -10.87
N ILE A 184 9.98 3.46 -10.87
CA ILE A 184 9.18 3.33 -12.10
C ILE A 184 8.76 4.69 -12.63
N ALA A 185 8.34 5.62 -11.78
CA ALA A 185 7.94 6.96 -12.18
C ALA A 185 9.06 7.70 -12.92
N ILE A 186 10.28 7.67 -12.38
CA ILE A 186 11.46 8.30 -12.98
C ILE A 186 11.78 7.67 -14.33
N LEU A 187 11.77 6.34 -14.42
CA LEU A 187 12.10 5.64 -15.66
C LEU A 187 11.04 5.85 -16.74
N ASN A 188 9.77 5.86 -16.36
CA ASN A 188 8.67 6.10 -17.29
C ASN A 188 8.73 7.54 -17.84
N TYR A 189 9.00 8.53 -16.98
CA TYR A 189 9.17 9.93 -17.39
C TYR A 189 10.35 10.14 -18.36
N ARG A 190 11.48 9.46 -18.10
CA ARG A 190 12.65 9.49 -19.00
C ARG A 190 12.35 8.87 -20.36
N LYS A 191 11.50 7.85 -20.41
CA LYS A 191 11.11 7.21 -21.67
C LYS A 191 10.22 8.11 -22.52
N THR A 192 9.27 8.83 -21.90
CA THR A 192 8.34 9.73 -22.62
C THR A 192 8.99 11.02 -23.14
N THR A 193 10.15 11.41 -22.61
CA THR A 193 10.84 12.66 -23.02
C THR A 193 11.87 12.45 -24.13
N VAL A 194 12.22 11.20 -24.44
CA VAL A 194 13.23 10.83 -25.45
C VAL A 194 12.58 10.26 -26.73
N ALA A 195 11.27 10.02 -26.70
CA ALA A 195 10.46 9.57 -27.84
C ALA A 195 9.79 10.76 -28.55
#